data_AF-A0A7D5RBI1-F1
#
_entry.id   AF-A0A7D5RBI1-F1
#
_cell.length_a   1.000
_cell.length_b   1.000
_cell.length_c   1.000
_cell.angle_alpha   90.00
_cell.angle_beta   90.00
_cell.angle_gamma   90.00
#
_symmetry.space_group_name_H-M   'P 1'
#
loop_
_entity.id
_entity.type
_entity.pdbx_description
1 polymer ?
#
loop_
_entity_poly.entity_id
_entity_poly.type
_entity_poly.pdbx_seq_one_letter_code
_entity_poly.pdbx_strand_id
1 'polypeptide(L)' 'MGFFKKIKCDVCDKKFSKEEEVMNHKQIIHGKDLLYDCKECNKFFSNMEDMRTHLQREHSYKKDR' A
#
# COMPACT_ATOMS: atom_id res chain seq x y z
N MET A 1 -10.09 26.74 23.97
CA MET A 1 -10.27 25.92 22.76
C MET A 1 -8.90 25.43 22.31
N GLY A 2 -8.56 24.16 22.58
CA GLY A 2 -7.35 23.56 22.03
C GLY A 2 -7.57 23.32 20.53
N PHE A 3 -6.81 24.01 19.69
CA PHE A 3 -6.75 23.72 18.26
C PHE A 3 -6.05 22.38 18.08
N PHE A 4 -6.78 21.27 18.19
CA PHE A 4 -6.30 19.96 17.78
C PHE A 4 -6.08 20.02 16.27
N LYS A 5 -4.86 20.35 15.86
CA LYS A 5 -4.45 20.35 14.46
C LYS A 5 -4.43 18.91 13.99
N LYS A 6 -5.57 18.45 13.47
CA LYS A 6 -5.67 17.11 12.88
C LYS A 6 -4.85 17.10 11.59
N ILE A 7 -3.95 16.14 11.51
CA ILE A 7 -3.04 15.95 10.39
C ILE A 7 -3.73 15.03 9.40
N LYS A 8 -3.99 15.54 8.21
CA LYS A 8 -4.61 14.78 7.12
C LYS A 8 -3.54 13.90 6.47
N CYS A 9 -3.90 12.65 6.16
CA CYS A 9 -3.07 11.80 5.33
C CYS A 9 -2.94 12.42 3.93
N ASP A 10 -1.73 12.50 3.40
CA ASP A 10 -1.51 13.07 2.07
C ASP A 10 -2.05 12.17 0.92
N VAL A 11 -2.34 10.90 1.24
CA VAL A 11 -2.79 9.89 0.27
C VAL A 11 -4.30 9.62 0.35
N CYS A 12 -4.97 9.95 1.46
CA CYS A 12 -6.42 9.79 1.60
C CYS A 12 -7.03 10.82 2.55
N ASP A 13 -8.35 10.88 2.63
CA ASP A 13 -9.06 11.84 3.47
C ASP A 13 -9.09 11.52 4.99
N LYS A 14 -8.34 10.51 5.45
CA LYS A 14 -8.23 10.24 6.90
C LYS A 14 -7.44 11.33 7.62
N LYS A 15 -7.86 11.63 8.85
CA LYS A 15 -7.28 12.66 9.71
C LYS A 15 -6.92 12.06 11.06
N PHE A 16 -5.72 12.36 11.54
CA PHE A 16 -5.16 11.84 12.79
C PHE A 16 -4.73 12.97 13.71
N SER A 17 -4.59 12.71 15.00
CA SER A 17 -4.22 13.74 15.99
C SER A 17 -2.71 13.89 16.20
N LYS A 18 -1.91 12.95 15.71
CA LYS A 18 -0.45 12.89 15.87
C LYS A 18 0.22 12.53 14.55
N GLU A 19 1.46 12.96 14.33
CA GLU A 19 2.23 12.63 13.13
C GLU A 19 2.59 11.15 13.04
N GLU A 20 2.97 10.52 14.16
CA GLU A 20 3.28 9.09 14.25
C GLU A 20 2.11 8.23 13.75
N GLU A 21 0.88 8.59 14.12
CA GLU A 21 -0.34 7.89 13.68
C GLU A 21 -0.55 8.01 12.17
N VAL A 22 -0.26 9.18 11.58
CA VAL A 22 -0.31 9.37 10.12
C VAL A 22 0.78 8.56 9.44
N MET A 23 2.00 8.53 9.99
CA MET A 23 3.13 7.78 9.43
C MET A 23 2.86 6.28 9.46
N ASN A 24 2.39 5.75 10.60
CA ASN A 24 2.00 4.34 10.75
C ASN A 24 0.82 3.98 9.83
N HIS A 25 -0.22 4.82 9.77
CA HIS A 25 -1.31 4.66 8.80
C HIS A 25 -0.80 4.69 7.36
N LYS A 26 0.10 5.63 7.02
CA LYS A 26 0.71 5.71 5.70
C LYS A 26 1.56 4.48 5.40
N GLN A 27 2.19 3.87 6.38
CA GLN A 27 3.02 2.67 6.19
C GLN A 27 2.17 1.39 6.08
N ILE A 28 1.07 1.29 6.82
CA ILE A 28 0.22 0.10 6.84
C ILE A 28 -0.82 0.11 5.70
N ILE A 29 -1.43 1.28 5.44
CA ILE A 29 -2.59 1.42 4.54
C ILE A 29 -2.20 2.01 3.19
N HIS A 30 -1.20 2.89 3.18
CA HIS A 30 -0.65 3.49 1.95
C HIS A 30 0.79 3.09 1.70
N GLY A 31 1.27 2.09 2.45
CA GLY A 31 2.61 1.57 2.29
C GLY A 31 2.63 0.90 0.94
N LYS A 32 3.09 1.65 -0.05
CA LYS A 32 3.50 1.12 -1.36
C LYS A 32 4.63 0.07 -1.21
N ASP A 33 5.08 -0.17 0.04
CA ASP A 33 5.91 -1.26 0.52
C ASP A 33 5.14 -2.57 0.86
N LEU A 34 3.84 -2.70 0.52
CA LEU A 34 3.36 -3.99 0.00
C LEU A 34 3.81 -4.06 -1.46
N LEU A 35 5.06 -4.48 -1.58
CA LEU A 35 6.04 -4.16 -2.62
C LEU A 35 5.72 -4.57 -4.06
N TYR A 36 4.54 -5.12 -4.36
CA TYR A 36 4.28 -5.68 -5.68
C TYR A 36 2.83 -5.51 -6.11
N ASP A 37 2.57 -4.51 -6.95
CA ASP A 37 1.30 -4.36 -7.63
C ASP A 37 1.27 -5.22 -8.90
N CYS A 38 0.23 -6.04 -9.02
CA CYS A 38 -0.08 -6.72 -10.26
C CYS A 38 -0.73 -5.72 -11.21
N LYS A 39 -0.04 -5.29 -12.27
CA LYS A 39 -0.58 -4.34 -13.26
C LYS A 39 -1.74 -4.88 -14.10
N GLU A 40 -1.96 -6.19 -14.10
CA GLU A 40 -3.04 -6.84 -14.84
C GLU A 40 -4.37 -6.80 -14.07
N CYS A 41 -4.35 -6.78 -12.74
CA CYS A 41 -5.57 -6.79 -11.91
C CYS A 41 -5.56 -5.82 -10.71
N ASN A 42 -4.56 -4.95 -10.62
CA ASN A 42 -4.32 -3.99 -9.55
C ASN A 42 -4.37 -4.59 -8.14
N LYS A 43 -3.90 -5.84 -8.00
CA LYS A 43 -3.83 -6.55 -6.72
C LYS A 43 -2.46 -6.32 -6.08
N PHE A 44 -2.46 -6.10 -4.77
CA PHE A 44 -1.24 -5.77 -4.01
C PHE A 44 -0.77 -6.99 -3.22
N PHE A 45 0.54 -7.22 -3.20
CA PHE A 45 1.17 -8.33 -2.48
C PHE A 45 2.25 -7.81 -1.54
N SER A 46 2.36 -8.42 -0.36
CA SER A 46 3.34 -8.05 0.67
C SER A 46 4.78 -8.44 0.29
N ASN A 47 4.94 -9.30 -0.70
CA ASN A 47 6.19 -9.99 -1.06
C ASN A 47 6.21 -10.39 -2.54
N MET A 48 7.41 -10.45 -3.12
CA MET A 48 7.60 -10.68 -4.57
C MET A 48 7.17 -12.08 -4.98
N GLU A 49 7.36 -13.04 -4.07
CA GLU A 49 7.13 -14.46 -4.33
C GLU A 49 5.63 -14.77 -4.47
N ASP A 50 4.78 -14.21 -3.60
CA ASP A 50 3.33 -14.31 -3.77
C ASP A 50 2.85 -13.57 -5.01
N MET A 51 3.38 -12.38 -5.31
CA MET A 51 3.04 -11.69 -6.56
C MET A 51 3.41 -12.55 -7.77
N ARG A 52 4.60 -13.15 -7.79
CA ARG A 52 5.08 -13.99 -8.89
C ARG A 52 4.29 -15.29 -9.03
N THR A 53 3.86 -15.86 -7.92
CA THR A 53 2.98 -17.04 -7.90
C THR A 53 1.60 -16.68 -8.42
N HIS A 54 1.03 -15.57 -7.96
CA HIS A 54 -0.23 -15.02 -8.46
C HIS A 54 -0.16 -14.75 -9.96
N LEU A 55 0.90 -14.08 -10.43
CA LEU A 55 1.08 -13.77 -11.84
C LEU A 55 1.20 -15.05 -12.69
N GLN A 56 1.87 -16.09 -12.23
CA GLN A 56 1.93 -17.37 -12.94
C GLN A 56 0.59 -18.12 -12.97
N ARG A 57 -0.16 -18.10 -11.86
CA ARG A 57 -1.42 -18.86 -11.73
C ARG A 57 -2.60 -18.16 -12.39
N GLU A 58 -2.73 -16.86 -12.16
CA GLU A 58 -3.90 -16.08 -12.57
C GLU A 58 -3.68 -15.35 -13.91
N HIS A 59 -2.44 -14.95 -14.19
CA HIS A 59 -2.11 -14.14 -15.38
C HIS A 59 -1.15 -14.84 -16.37
N SER A 60 -0.71 -16.08 -16.07
CA SER A 60 0.31 -16.80 -16.86
C SER A 60 1.53 -15.94 -17.23
N TYR A 61 1.96 -15.03 -16.34
CA TYR A 61 3.13 -14.20 -16.59
C TYR A 61 4.37 -15.08 -16.67
N LYS A 62 4.82 -15.33 -17.89
CA LYS A 62 6.15 -15.88 -18.15
C LYS A 62 7.11 -14.72 -17.99
N LYS A 63 8.01 -14.84 -17.02
CA LYS A 63 9.13 -13.91 -16.86
C LYS A 63 9.93 -13.97 -18.15
N ASP A 64 9.74 -13.00 -19.05
CA ASP A 64 10.59 -12.86 -20.23
C ASP A 64 11.94 -12.33 -19.73
N ARG A 65 12.91 -13.26 -19.71
CA ARG A 65 14.38 -13.11 -19.58
C ARG A 65 14.93 -12.48 -18.30
#